data_AF-A0A9K3NE25-F1
#
_entry.id   AF-A0A9K3NE25-F1
#
_cell.length_a   1.000
_cell.length_b   1.000
_cell.length_c   1.000
_cell.angle_alpha   90.00
_cell.angle_beta   90.00
_cell.angle_gamma   90.00
#
_symmetry.space_group_name_H-M   'P 1'
#
loop_
_entity.id
_entity.type
_entity.pdbx_description
1 polymer ?
#
loop_
_entity_poly.entity_id
_entity_poly.type
_entity_poly.pdbx_seq_one_letter_code
_entity_poly.pdbx_strand_id
1 'polypeptide(L)'
;MTETTEILCIFILLLLLLLLHHSSSSSRPSNVTINSNAPQPPKGLCLEKLGNSSYLYMVPHPDGSNRVFVCNQQGKIWLAMVPEVGSSQGLMIDESYPFLDLRDQVIFATGMGLTSMALHPNFNENGRLFVAFNCDKFQQPGCEGRCSCNTDVGCDPSKVESLQESYPCQFHLVIAEFSANGTTFSSKLSWRGHANSVEVRRIFTMGLPFEAYHAGQILFGPDDGYLYFMIGDASHVADPYNFAQNKKSLLGKILRLDLDNIPSKHLHYFAHNKNSQTFRSSKTLHTS
;
A
#
# COMPACT_ATOMS: atom_id res chain seq x y z
N MET A 1 28.22 30.88 -42.96
CA MET A 1 28.43 30.75 -41.51
C MET A 1 27.24 29.95 -40.97
N THR A 2 26.93 28.74 -41.45
CA THR A 2 27.66 27.44 -41.48
C THR A 2 27.97 26.87 -40.10
N GLU A 3 27.23 25.79 -39.78
CA GLU A 3 27.70 24.53 -39.19
C GLU A 3 28.63 24.59 -37.97
N THR A 4 28.11 24.25 -36.78
CA THR A 4 28.95 23.73 -35.68
C THR A 4 28.23 22.88 -34.61
N THR A 5 26.92 22.63 -34.68
CA THR A 5 26.22 21.88 -33.62
C THR A 5 25.95 20.40 -33.89
N GLU A 6 26.30 19.86 -35.06
CA GLU A 6 26.06 18.43 -35.42
C GLU A 6 27.26 17.49 -35.13
N ILE A 7 28.45 18.00 -34.76
CA ILE A 7 29.67 17.17 -34.68
C ILE A 7 29.92 16.54 -33.29
N LEU A 8 29.23 17.01 -32.23
CA LEU A 8 29.50 16.52 -30.87
C LEU A 8 28.73 15.22 -30.51
N CYS A 9 27.65 14.88 -31.22
CA CYS A 9 26.90 13.64 -30.95
C CYS A 9 27.51 12.38 -31.61
N ILE A 10 28.33 12.53 -32.66
CA ILE A 10 28.88 11.37 -33.40
C ILE A 10 30.17 10.82 -32.74
N PHE A 11 30.92 11.64 -31.99
CA PHE A 11 32.16 11.20 -31.34
C PHE A 11 31.98 10.38 -30.06
N ILE A 12 30.84 10.51 -29.36
CA ILE A 12 30.59 9.73 -28.12
C ILE A 12 30.04 8.33 -28.45
N LEU A 13 29.36 8.15 -29.58
CA LEU A 13 28.85 6.83 -29.99
C LEU A 13 29.95 5.89 -30.50
N LEU A 14 31.08 6.38 -31.00
CA LEU A 14 32.17 5.54 -31.53
C LEU A 14 33.17 5.05 -30.47
N LEU A 15 33.24 5.66 -29.28
CA LEU A 15 34.16 5.20 -28.22
C LEU A 15 33.58 4.08 -27.33
N LEU A 16 32.27 3.86 -27.33
CA LEU A 16 31.62 2.76 -26.59
C LEU A 16 31.60 1.44 -27.37
N LEU A 17 31.87 1.46 -28.68
CA LEU A 17 31.91 0.27 -29.55
C LEU A 17 33.31 -0.36 -29.68
N LEU A 18 34.37 0.25 -29.12
CA LEU A 18 35.76 -0.23 -29.23
C LEU A 18 36.36 -0.81 -27.93
N LEU A 19 35.58 -0.96 -26.85
CA LEU A 19 36.02 -1.61 -25.60
C LEU A 19 35.45 -3.02 -25.36
N LEU A 20 34.82 -3.63 -26.36
CA LEU A 20 34.35 -5.02 -26.27
C LEU A 20 34.89 -5.85 -27.44
N HIS A 21 36.21 -5.98 -27.54
CA HIS A 21 36.84 -7.12 -28.21
C HIS A 21 38.08 -7.56 -27.44
N HIS A 22 38.11 -8.87 -27.15
CA HIS A 22 39.19 -9.68 -26.58
C HIS A 22 39.36 -9.75 -25.04
N SER A 23 38.63 -10.69 -24.43
CA SER A 23 39.27 -11.85 -23.80
C SER A 23 38.24 -12.99 -23.69
N SER A 24 38.35 -13.94 -24.62
CA SER A 24 37.63 -15.20 -24.62
C SER A 24 38.16 -16.10 -23.50
N SER A 25 37.41 -16.22 -22.40
CA SER A 25 37.48 -17.41 -21.56
C SER A 25 36.19 -18.21 -21.74
N SER A 26 36.38 -19.42 -22.27
CA SER A 26 35.32 -20.38 -22.59
C SER A 26 34.74 -20.95 -21.30
N SER A 27 33.64 -20.38 -20.81
CA SER A 27 32.70 -21.10 -19.97
C SER A 27 31.58 -21.64 -20.87
N ARG A 28 31.50 -22.98 -20.98
CA ARG A 28 30.41 -23.68 -21.69
C ARG A 28 29.06 -23.02 -21.34
N PRO A 29 28.21 -22.68 -22.32
CA PRO A 29 26.83 -22.36 -22.00
C PRO A 29 26.21 -23.63 -21.42
N SER A 30 25.79 -23.55 -20.16
CA SER A 30 24.89 -24.53 -19.57
C SER A 30 23.70 -24.65 -20.53
N ASN A 31 23.45 -25.85 -21.05
CA ASN A 31 22.27 -26.11 -21.87
C ASN A 31 21.03 -25.74 -21.05
N VAL A 32 20.49 -24.55 -21.28
CA VAL A 32 19.16 -24.17 -20.79
C VAL A 32 18.20 -25.08 -21.52
N THR A 33 17.77 -26.14 -20.83
CA THR A 33 16.70 -27.00 -21.33
C THR A 33 15.44 -26.14 -21.29
N ILE A 34 15.05 -25.57 -22.44
CA ILE A 34 13.76 -24.89 -22.56
C ILE A 34 12.71 -25.98 -22.35
N ASN A 35 12.11 -25.99 -21.16
CA ASN A 35 11.04 -26.89 -20.83
C ASN A 35 9.90 -26.63 -21.83
N SER A 36 9.64 -27.57 -22.74
CA SER A 36 8.64 -27.47 -23.81
C SER A 36 7.20 -27.40 -23.28
N ASN A 37 7.02 -27.50 -21.96
CA ASN A 37 5.76 -27.26 -21.24
C ASN A 37 5.61 -25.82 -20.72
N ALA A 38 6.45 -24.88 -21.15
CA ALA A 38 6.26 -23.48 -20.80
C ALA A 38 4.91 -22.98 -21.36
N PRO A 39 4.06 -22.34 -20.53
CA PRO A 39 2.83 -21.73 -21.00
C PRO A 39 3.12 -20.80 -22.19
N GLN A 40 2.41 -21.01 -23.29
CA GLN A 40 2.52 -20.12 -24.45
C GLN A 40 2.15 -18.70 -24.01
N PRO A 41 2.93 -17.67 -24.39
CA PRO A 41 2.58 -16.30 -24.05
C PRO A 41 1.20 -15.96 -24.62
N PRO A 42 0.38 -15.17 -23.90
CA PRO A 42 -0.95 -14.82 -24.35
C PRO A 42 -0.89 -14.10 -25.71
N LYS A 43 -1.82 -14.44 -26.60
CA LYS A 43 -1.88 -13.89 -27.97
C LYS A 43 -2.27 -12.40 -28.02
N GLY A 44 -2.72 -11.84 -26.89
CA GLY A 44 -3.14 -10.45 -26.76
C GLY A 44 -3.65 -10.13 -25.36
N LEU A 45 -4.00 -8.87 -25.15
CA LEU A 45 -4.60 -8.36 -23.91
C LEU A 45 -6.03 -7.90 -24.21
N CYS A 46 -6.97 -8.30 -23.36
CA CYS A 46 -8.35 -7.81 -23.38
C CYS A 46 -8.57 -6.92 -22.15
N LEU A 47 -9.30 -5.82 -22.33
CA LEU A 47 -9.73 -4.97 -21.23
C LEU A 47 -11.21 -5.19 -20.97
N GLU A 48 -11.55 -5.42 -19.71
CA GLU A 48 -12.92 -5.62 -19.26
C GLU A 48 -13.28 -4.57 -18.20
N LYS A 49 -14.50 -4.03 -18.33
CA LYS A 49 -15.05 -3.10 -17.36
C LYS A 49 -15.64 -3.87 -16.19
N LEU A 50 -15.13 -3.62 -14.98
CA LEU A 50 -15.55 -4.30 -13.74
C LEU A 50 -16.88 -3.78 -13.15
N GLY A 51 -17.29 -2.57 -13.52
CA GLY A 51 -18.47 -1.92 -12.97
C GLY A 51 -18.52 -0.43 -13.27
N ASN A 52 -19.48 0.28 -12.69
CA ASN A 52 -19.61 1.73 -12.83
C ASN A 52 -18.88 2.51 -11.73
N SER A 53 -18.51 1.86 -10.63
CA SER A 53 -17.72 2.44 -9.55
C SER A 53 -16.21 2.50 -9.86
N SER A 54 -15.49 3.28 -9.06
CA SER A 54 -14.02 3.34 -9.08
C SER A 54 -13.43 2.43 -8.02
N TYR A 55 -12.68 1.43 -8.45
CA TYR A 55 -11.98 0.49 -7.58
C TYR A 55 -10.50 0.84 -7.51
N LEU A 56 -9.93 0.81 -6.31
CA LEU A 56 -8.55 1.24 -6.05
C LEU A 56 -7.59 0.09 -5.78
N TYR A 57 -8.09 -1.00 -5.19
CA TYR A 57 -7.22 -2.07 -4.70
C TYR A 57 -7.91 -3.42 -4.79
N MET A 58 -7.11 -4.47 -5.00
CA MET A 58 -7.58 -5.86 -5.09
C MET A 58 -6.65 -6.78 -4.30
N VAL A 59 -7.22 -7.69 -3.51
CA VAL A 59 -6.47 -8.67 -2.70
C VAL A 59 -7.05 -10.07 -2.92
N PRO A 60 -6.23 -11.08 -3.26
CA PRO A 60 -6.72 -12.45 -3.41
C PRO A 60 -7.17 -13.04 -2.06
N HIS A 61 -8.21 -13.86 -2.09
CA HIS A 61 -8.60 -14.66 -0.94
C HIS A 61 -7.57 -15.79 -0.73
N PRO A 62 -7.06 -16.02 0.49
CA PRO A 62 -5.95 -16.94 0.73
C PRO A 62 -6.36 -18.42 0.82
N ASP A 63 -7.56 -18.79 0.39
CA ASP A 63 -8.09 -20.16 0.48
C ASP A 63 -7.86 -20.98 -0.79
N GLY A 64 -7.09 -20.44 -1.75
CA GLY A 64 -6.87 -21.06 -3.05
C GLY A 64 -8.08 -21.00 -3.98
N SER A 65 -9.15 -20.30 -3.61
CA SER A 65 -10.26 -20.00 -4.53
C SER A 65 -9.90 -18.86 -5.48
N ASN A 66 -10.70 -18.67 -6.53
CA ASN A 66 -10.58 -17.52 -7.42
C ASN A 66 -11.26 -16.26 -6.85
N ARG A 67 -11.51 -16.21 -5.53
CA ARG A 67 -12.15 -15.05 -4.90
C ARG A 67 -11.13 -13.93 -4.67
N VAL A 68 -11.59 -12.71 -4.85
CA VAL A 68 -10.81 -11.49 -4.61
C VAL A 68 -11.64 -10.50 -3.81
N PHE A 69 -10.98 -9.77 -2.92
CA PHE A 69 -11.52 -8.58 -2.30
C PHE A 69 -11.23 -7.39 -3.19
N VAL A 70 -12.23 -6.55 -3.47
CA VAL A 70 -12.08 -5.34 -4.28
C VAL A 70 -12.53 -4.15 -3.44
N CYS A 71 -11.72 -3.09 -3.37
CA CYS A 71 -11.97 -1.92 -2.53
C CYS A 71 -12.19 -0.67 -3.37
N ASN A 72 -13.03 0.24 -2.89
CA ASN A 72 -13.10 1.60 -3.42
C ASN A 72 -12.58 2.64 -2.42
N GLN A 73 -12.39 3.86 -2.91
CA GLN A 73 -11.91 4.99 -2.11
C GLN A 73 -12.85 5.39 -0.98
N GLN A 74 -14.17 5.20 -1.15
CA GLN A 74 -15.18 5.58 -0.17
C GLN A 74 -15.18 4.69 1.09
N GLY A 75 -14.42 3.60 1.11
CA GLY A 75 -14.35 2.71 2.27
C GLY A 75 -15.26 1.48 2.19
N LYS A 76 -15.68 1.08 0.98
CA LYS A 76 -16.38 -0.19 0.77
C LYS A 76 -15.43 -1.24 0.21
N ILE A 77 -15.60 -2.47 0.71
CA ILE A 77 -14.88 -3.66 0.26
C ILE A 77 -15.92 -4.70 -0.15
N TRP A 78 -15.75 -5.30 -1.32
CA TRP A 78 -16.60 -6.38 -1.82
C TRP A 78 -15.80 -7.64 -2.05
N LEU A 79 -16.46 -8.78 -1.94
CA LEU A 79 -15.92 -10.07 -2.35
C LEU A 79 -16.47 -10.40 -3.75
N ALA A 80 -15.59 -10.70 -4.68
CA ALA A 80 -15.93 -11.03 -6.05
C ALA A 80 -15.20 -12.30 -6.52
N MET A 81 -15.68 -12.92 -7.59
CA MET A 81 -15.09 -14.13 -8.16
C MET A 81 -14.41 -13.79 -9.48
N VAL A 82 -13.12 -14.07 -9.57
CA VAL A 82 -12.38 -14.02 -10.84
C VAL A 82 -12.82 -15.22 -11.68
N PRO A 83 -13.30 -15.00 -12.92
CA PRO A 83 -13.67 -16.09 -13.82
C PRO A 83 -12.49 -16.99 -14.16
N GLU A 84 -12.79 -18.26 -14.45
CA GLU A 84 -11.79 -19.21 -14.95
C GLU A 84 -11.14 -18.70 -16.23
N VAL A 85 -9.87 -19.05 -16.43
CA VAL A 85 -9.12 -18.68 -17.64
C VAL A 85 -9.82 -19.24 -18.88
N GLY A 86 -10.14 -18.36 -19.84
CA GLY A 86 -10.86 -18.72 -21.07
C GLY A 86 -12.38 -18.66 -20.96
N SER A 87 -12.93 -18.31 -19.79
CA SER A 87 -14.35 -17.98 -19.64
C SER A 87 -14.70 -16.72 -20.43
N SER A 88 -15.93 -16.66 -20.94
CA SER A 88 -16.52 -15.45 -21.52
C SER A 88 -17.20 -14.55 -20.48
N GLN A 89 -17.28 -15.01 -19.23
CA GLN A 89 -17.80 -14.22 -18.12
C GLN A 89 -16.74 -13.26 -17.60
N GLY A 90 -17.21 -12.09 -17.19
CA GLY A 90 -16.39 -11.09 -16.52
C GLY A 90 -16.33 -11.20 -15.01
N LEU A 91 -15.35 -10.53 -14.41
CA LEU A 91 -15.35 -10.29 -12.97
C LEU A 91 -16.50 -9.33 -12.63
N MET A 92 -17.51 -9.85 -11.95
CA MET A 92 -18.70 -9.10 -11.54
C MET A 92 -18.64 -8.77 -10.04
N ILE A 93 -18.98 -7.52 -9.70
CA ILE A 93 -19.04 -7.04 -8.32
C ILE A 93 -20.49 -6.71 -7.98
N ASP A 94 -21.06 -7.37 -6.96
CA ASP A 94 -22.40 -7.04 -6.46
C ASP A 94 -22.30 -5.92 -5.43
N GLU A 95 -22.43 -4.67 -5.91
CA GLU A 95 -22.28 -3.47 -5.10
C GLU A 95 -23.31 -3.37 -3.95
N SER A 96 -24.42 -4.13 -4.04
CA SER A 96 -25.52 -4.14 -3.07
C SER A 96 -25.14 -4.80 -1.73
N TYR A 97 -24.10 -5.65 -1.72
CA TYR A 97 -23.71 -6.44 -0.56
C TYR A 97 -22.20 -6.32 -0.29
N PRO A 98 -21.73 -5.22 0.31
CA PRO A 98 -20.32 -5.10 0.70
C PRO A 98 -19.94 -6.17 1.73
N PHE A 99 -18.73 -6.72 1.57
CA PHE A 99 -18.07 -7.54 2.59
C PHE A 99 -17.76 -6.71 3.85
N LEU A 100 -17.37 -5.44 3.67
CA LEU A 100 -17.11 -4.49 4.75
C LEU A 100 -17.47 -3.07 4.27
N ASP A 101 -18.17 -2.30 5.12
CA ASP A 101 -18.54 -0.90 4.86
C ASP A 101 -17.99 -0.01 5.98
N LEU A 102 -17.02 0.83 5.64
CA LEU A 102 -16.31 1.75 6.54
C LEU A 102 -16.61 3.21 6.23
N ARG A 103 -17.69 3.52 5.49
CA ARG A 103 -18.02 4.92 5.13
C ARG A 103 -18.17 5.86 6.32
N ASP A 104 -18.52 5.33 7.49
CA ASP A 104 -18.64 6.12 8.73
C ASP A 104 -17.28 6.39 9.41
N GLN A 105 -16.21 5.72 8.96
CA GLN A 105 -14.83 5.83 9.50
C GLN A 105 -13.85 6.45 8.50
N VAL A 106 -14.16 6.40 7.21
CA VAL A 106 -13.30 6.84 6.12
C VAL A 106 -13.74 8.21 5.61
N ILE A 107 -12.81 9.17 5.52
CA ILE A 107 -13.05 10.41 4.79
C ILE A 107 -12.95 10.15 3.28
N PHE A 108 -13.95 10.58 2.51
CA PHE A 108 -13.92 10.48 1.05
C PHE A 108 -13.68 11.86 0.43
N ALA A 109 -12.46 12.11 -0.03
CA ALA A 109 -12.05 13.36 -0.68
C ALA A 109 -10.97 13.10 -1.74
N THR A 110 -10.61 14.12 -2.50
CA THR A 110 -9.52 14.03 -3.48
C THR A 110 -8.23 13.59 -2.78
N GLY A 111 -7.64 12.48 -3.20
CA GLY A 111 -6.42 11.94 -2.60
C GLY A 111 -6.60 11.30 -1.21
N MET A 112 -7.81 11.24 -0.66
CA MET A 112 -8.09 10.62 0.63
C MET A 112 -9.20 9.57 0.56
N GLY A 113 -9.09 8.55 1.39
CA GLY A 113 -10.05 7.45 1.40
C GLY A 113 -9.46 6.20 2.00
N LEU A 114 -10.08 5.06 1.70
CA LEU A 114 -9.45 3.76 1.86
C LEU A 114 -8.34 3.66 0.82
N THR A 115 -7.12 3.40 1.29
CA THR A 115 -5.92 3.37 0.45
C THR A 115 -5.45 1.94 0.21
N SER A 116 -5.65 1.03 1.15
CA SER A 116 -5.20 -0.36 1.02
C SER A 116 -5.88 -1.30 2.03
N MET A 117 -5.84 -2.60 1.76
CA MET A 117 -6.20 -3.64 2.72
C MET A 117 -5.17 -4.78 2.66
N ALA A 118 -5.04 -5.52 3.75
CA ALA A 118 -4.23 -6.73 3.81
C ALA A 118 -4.91 -7.78 4.68
N LEU A 119 -4.82 -9.05 4.27
CA LEU A 119 -5.30 -10.18 5.05
C LEU A 119 -4.13 -10.74 5.86
N HIS A 120 -4.39 -11.10 7.12
CA HIS A 120 -3.40 -11.78 7.94
C HIS A 120 -2.92 -13.08 7.25
N PRO A 121 -1.63 -13.48 7.36
CA PRO A 121 -1.15 -14.73 6.75
C PRO A 121 -2.00 -15.97 7.14
N ASN A 122 -2.46 -16.01 8.39
CA ASN A 122 -3.38 -17.05 8.92
C ASN A 122 -4.87 -16.65 8.84
N PHE A 123 -5.28 -15.82 7.88
CA PHE A 123 -6.67 -15.32 7.76
C PHE A 123 -7.72 -16.43 7.73
N ASN A 124 -7.44 -17.56 7.08
CA ASN A 124 -8.37 -18.70 7.04
C ASN A 124 -8.62 -19.32 8.43
N GLU A 125 -7.72 -19.11 9.38
CA GLU A 125 -7.81 -19.64 10.74
C GLU A 125 -8.34 -18.59 11.72
N ASN A 126 -7.91 -17.33 11.58
CA ASN A 126 -8.17 -16.28 12.56
C ASN A 126 -9.11 -15.15 12.10
N GLY A 127 -9.43 -15.07 10.81
CA GLY A 127 -10.31 -14.05 10.25
C GLY A 127 -9.81 -12.60 10.35
N ARG A 128 -8.53 -12.37 10.67
CA ARG A 128 -7.96 -11.03 10.88
C ARG A 128 -7.66 -10.34 9.56
N LEU A 129 -8.22 -9.15 9.38
CA LEU A 129 -7.91 -8.28 8.24
C LEU A 129 -7.57 -6.88 8.71
N PHE A 130 -6.81 -6.17 7.88
CA PHE A 130 -6.31 -4.83 8.17
C PHE A 130 -6.66 -3.91 7.03
N VAL A 131 -7.09 -2.69 7.36
CA VAL A 131 -7.44 -1.66 6.38
C VAL A 131 -6.66 -0.40 6.69
N ALA A 132 -6.02 0.16 5.68
CA ALA A 132 -5.38 1.46 5.72
C ALA A 132 -6.30 2.50 5.07
N PHE A 133 -6.56 3.60 5.78
CA PHE A 133 -7.46 4.64 5.31
C PHE A 133 -7.15 6.00 5.92
N ASN A 134 -7.79 7.04 5.38
CA ASN A 134 -7.80 8.37 5.94
C ASN A 134 -9.09 8.64 6.72
N CYS A 135 -9.00 9.43 7.78
CA CYS A 135 -10.15 9.96 8.50
C CYS A 135 -9.96 11.45 8.82
N ASP A 136 -11.05 12.17 9.06
CA ASP A 136 -11.09 13.55 9.52
C ASP A 136 -11.47 13.58 11.01
N LYS A 137 -10.61 14.18 11.83
CA LYS A 137 -10.83 14.27 13.29
C LYS A 137 -12.11 15.01 13.69
N PHE A 138 -12.66 15.84 12.80
CA PHE A 138 -13.88 16.60 13.07
C PHE A 138 -15.15 15.88 12.59
N GLN A 139 -15.02 14.89 11.71
CA GLN A 139 -16.17 14.17 11.15
C GLN A 139 -16.29 12.75 11.71
N GLN A 140 -15.18 12.02 11.84
CA GLN A 140 -15.19 10.62 12.25
C GLN A 140 -14.77 10.44 13.73
N PRO A 141 -15.61 9.82 14.57
CA PRO A 141 -15.29 9.57 15.97
C PRO A 141 -14.03 8.72 16.15
N GLY A 142 -13.17 9.10 17.09
CA GLY A 142 -11.94 8.35 17.40
C GLY A 142 -10.83 8.51 16.38
N CYS A 143 -10.98 9.39 15.38
CA CYS A 143 -9.92 9.80 14.48
C CYS A 143 -8.95 10.76 15.19
N GLU A 144 -8.05 10.18 15.99
CA GLU A 144 -7.10 10.92 16.81
C GLU A 144 -5.70 10.31 16.67
N GLY A 145 -4.67 11.16 16.71
CA GLY A 145 -3.28 10.73 16.65
C GLY A 145 -2.32 11.89 16.85
N ARG A 146 -1.04 11.57 17.08
CA ARG A 146 -0.01 12.60 17.14
C ARG A 146 0.18 13.19 15.74
N CYS A 147 0.20 14.52 15.64
CA CYS A 147 0.55 15.21 14.42
C CYS A 147 1.99 14.87 13.99
N SER A 148 2.19 14.45 12.75
CA SER A 148 3.52 14.14 12.23
C SER A 148 4.39 15.39 12.04
N CYS A 149 3.77 16.56 11.82
CA CYS A 149 4.43 17.85 12.01
C CYS A 149 4.48 18.19 13.51
N ASN A 150 5.67 18.21 14.08
CA ASN A 150 5.86 18.60 15.47
C ASN A 150 7.33 19.03 15.70
N THR A 151 7.61 19.56 16.90
CA THR A 151 8.92 20.10 17.25
C THR A 151 10.05 19.08 17.19
N ASP A 152 9.79 17.78 17.40
CA ASP A 152 10.83 16.74 17.29
C ASP A 152 11.36 16.63 15.85
N VAL A 153 10.51 16.90 14.86
CA VAL A 153 10.86 16.86 13.44
C VAL A 153 11.13 18.25 12.86
N GLY A 154 11.20 19.29 13.70
CA GLY A 154 11.47 20.67 13.26
C GLY A 154 10.30 21.31 12.51
N CYS A 155 9.07 20.87 12.77
CA CYS A 155 7.87 21.41 12.16
C CYS A 155 6.94 22.00 13.23
N ASP A 156 6.43 23.19 12.99
CA ASP A 156 5.48 23.87 13.87
C ASP A 156 4.11 23.89 13.18
N PRO A 157 3.12 23.12 13.65
CA PRO A 157 1.81 23.07 13.01
C PRO A 157 1.13 24.43 12.86
N SER A 158 1.43 25.39 13.74
CA SER A 158 0.85 26.74 13.64
C SER A 158 1.40 27.57 12.48
N LYS A 159 2.52 27.13 11.88
CA LYS A 159 3.19 27.78 10.76
C LYS A 159 3.02 27.02 9.44
N VAL A 160 2.25 25.94 9.45
CA VAL A 160 1.92 25.21 8.23
C VAL A 160 0.80 25.96 7.51
N GLU A 161 1.12 26.52 6.35
CA GLU A 161 0.13 27.12 5.46
C GLU A 161 -0.62 26.00 4.71
N SER A 162 -1.95 25.94 4.88
CA SER A 162 -2.80 25.04 4.11
C SER A 162 -3.31 25.72 2.84
N LEU A 163 -3.31 25.01 1.71
CA LEU A 163 -3.88 25.49 0.45
C LEU A 163 -5.41 25.37 0.38
N GLN A 164 -6.03 24.58 1.27
CA GLN A 164 -7.40 24.12 1.13
C GLN A 164 -8.20 24.25 2.43
N GLU A 165 -8.27 25.45 3.03
CA GLU A 165 -9.09 25.76 4.22
C GLU A 165 -9.02 24.75 5.39
N SER A 166 -8.03 23.87 5.39
CA SER A 166 -7.91 22.75 6.31
C SER A 166 -6.91 23.09 7.40
N TYR A 167 -7.13 22.47 8.56
CA TYR A 167 -6.20 22.64 9.67
C TYR A 167 -5.07 21.61 9.54
N PRO A 168 -3.81 21.99 9.80
CA PRO A 168 -2.70 21.04 9.90
C PRO A 168 -3.04 19.90 10.86
N CYS A 169 -2.86 18.66 10.41
CA CYS A 169 -3.22 17.46 11.17
C CYS A 169 -4.71 17.37 11.56
N GLN A 170 -5.59 17.89 10.71
CA GLN A 170 -7.02 17.55 10.70
C GLN A 170 -7.22 16.10 10.26
N PHE A 171 -6.63 15.75 9.12
CA PHE A 171 -6.73 14.41 8.56
C PHE A 171 -5.66 13.49 9.14
N HIS A 172 -6.01 12.22 9.29
CA HIS A 172 -5.12 11.21 9.83
C HIS A 172 -4.96 10.05 8.85
N LEU A 173 -3.80 9.42 8.92
CA LEU A 173 -3.54 8.14 8.30
C LEU A 173 -3.72 7.05 9.36
N VAL A 174 -4.60 6.08 9.09
CA VAL A 174 -5.00 5.03 10.04
C VAL A 174 -4.70 3.65 9.45
N ILE A 175 -4.26 2.72 10.31
CA ILE A 175 -4.37 1.28 10.09
C ILE A 175 -5.20 0.71 11.23
N ALA A 176 -6.29 0.03 10.89
CA ALA A 176 -7.13 -0.65 11.85
C ALA A 176 -7.29 -2.14 11.50
N GLU A 177 -7.42 -2.95 12.55
CA GLU A 177 -7.73 -4.37 12.50
C GLU A 177 -9.25 -4.56 12.58
N PHE A 178 -9.79 -5.40 11.70
CA PHE A 178 -11.16 -5.87 11.71
C PHE A 178 -11.19 -7.39 11.72
N SER A 179 -12.33 -7.95 12.15
CA SER A 179 -12.56 -9.39 12.11
C SER A 179 -13.60 -9.71 11.04
N ALA A 180 -13.24 -10.63 10.15
CA ALA A 180 -14.24 -11.42 9.45
C ALA A 180 -14.91 -12.32 10.49
N ASN A 181 -16.25 -12.37 10.52
CA ASN A 181 -16.92 -13.36 11.36
C ASN A 181 -16.56 -14.75 10.83
N GLY A 182 -16.09 -15.63 11.73
CA GLY A 182 -15.76 -17.00 11.39
C GLY A 182 -16.99 -17.73 10.86
N THR A 183 -17.12 -17.82 9.54
CA THR A 183 -17.83 -18.95 8.96
C THR A 183 -16.96 -20.16 9.22
N THR A 184 -17.32 -20.92 10.24
CA THR A 184 -17.15 -22.37 10.32
C THR A 184 -16.83 -23.00 8.97
N PHE A 185 -15.85 -23.91 8.97
CA PHE A 185 -15.48 -24.89 7.93
C PHE A 185 -16.69 -25.64 7.33
N SER A 186 -17.63 -24.95 6.69
CA SER A 186 -18.72 -25.56 5.95
C SER A 186 -18.37 -25.44 4.48
N SER A 187 -17.86 -26.53 3.95
CA SER A 187 -17.51 -26.75 2.55
C SER A 187 -18.70 -26.66 1.58
N LYS A 188 -19.90 -26.25 2.01
CA LYS A 188 -21.08 -26.06 1.16
C LYS A 188 -22.02 -24.97 1.72
N LEU A 189 -22.46 -24.06 0.84
CA LEU A 189 -23.54 -23.03 0.87
C LEU A 189 -23.20 -21.54 1.16
N SER A 190 -23.54 -20.71 0.15
CA SER A 190 -23.70 -19.23 0.08
C SER A 190 -22.56 -18.33 0.54
N TRP A 191 -21.81 -17.78 -0.42
CA TRP A 191 -20.61 -16.95 -0.27
C TRP A 191 -20.84 -15.51 0.22
N ARG A 192 -21.80 -15.26 1.14
CA ARG A 192 -22.01 -13.91 1.74
C ARG A 192 -21.29 -13.74 3.07
N GLY A 193 -19.98 -13.92 3.09
CA GLY A 193 -19.18 -13.52 4.26
C GLY A 193 -19.29 -12.01 4.49
N HIS A 194 -19.31 -11.57 5.75
CA HIS A 194 -19.28 -10.16 6.12
C HIS A 194 -18.31 -9.96 7.28
N ALA A 195 -17.56 -8.87 7.25
CA ALA A 195 -16.70 -8.43 8.36
C ALA A 195 -17.45 -7.40 9.21
N ASN A 196 -17.16 -7.40 10.51
CA ASN A 196 -17.70 -6.39 11.41
C ASN A 196 -17.04 -5.04 11.13
N SER A 197 -17.83 -3.97 10.98
CA SER A 197 -17.31 -2.61 10.83
C SER A 197 -16.78 -2.02 12.13
N VAL A 198 -17.01 -2.64 13.28
CA VAL A 198 -16.38 -2.25 14.54
C VAL A 198 -14.91 -2.65 14.52
N GLU A 199 -14.01 -1.68 14.65
CA GLU A 199 -12.58 -1.93 14.80
C GLU A 199 -12.31 -2.85 15.99
N VAL A 200 -11.58 -3.93 15.76
CA VAL A 200 -11.03 -4.78 16.82
C VAL A 200 -9.93 -4.02 17.55
N ARG A 201 -9.08 -3.34 16.77
CA ARG A 201 -7.89 -2.67 17.30
C ARG A 201 -7.38 -1.61 16.33
N ARG A 202 -7.01 -0.44 16.86
CA ARG A 202 -6.20 0.54 16.12
C ARG A 202 -4.73 0.16 16.17
N ILE A 203 -4.13 -0.06 15.00
CA ILE A 203 -2.72 -0.46 14.85
C ILE A 203 -1.83 0.77 14.70
N PHE A 204 -2.28 1.74 13.92
CA PHE A 204 -1.55 2.97 13.64
C PHE A 204 -2.52 4.14 13.46
N THR A 205 -2.13 5.31 13.95
CA THR A 205 -2.80 6.58 13.66
C THR A 205 -1.79 7.73 13.75
N MET A 206 -1.78 8.60 12.75
CA MET A 206 -0.88 9.74 12.68
C MET A 206 -1.53 10.88 11.91
N GLY A 207 -1.52 12.09 12.49
CA GLY A 207 -2.03 13.28 11.83
C GLY A 207 -1.13 13.72 10.68
N LEU A 208 -1.73 14.10 9.55
CA LEU A 208 -1.05 14.54 8.33
C LEU A 208 -0.97 16.07 8.27
N PRO A 209 0.21 16.67 8.08
CA PRO A 209 0.35 18.12 7.98
C PRO A 209 -0.28 18.71 6.72
N PHE A 210 -0.35 17.89 5.67
CA PHE A 210 -0.87 18.24 4.35
C PHE A 210 -1.76 17.13 3.82
N GLU A 211 -2.55 17.45 2.80
CA GLU A 211 -3.64 16.60 2.29
C GLU A 211 -3.24 15.65 1.15
N ALA A 212 -2.01 15.76 0.67
CA ALA A 212 -1.53 15.04 -0.50
C ALA A 212 -0.26 14.25 -0.19
N TYR A 213 0.11 13.34 -1.09
CA TYR A 213 1.36 12.60 -1.09
C TYR A 213 1.63 11.76 0.17
N HIS A 214 0.59 11.30 0.89
CA HIS A 214 0.72 10.46 2.07
C HIS A 214 0.73 8.94 1.80
N ALA A 215 0.35 8.51 0.59
CA ALA A 215 0.23 7.09 0.22
C ALA A 215 -0.62 6.28 1.23
N GLY A 216 -0.21 5.07 1.60
CA GLY A 216 -0.92 4.26 2.59
C GLY A 216 -1.00 2.76 2.27
N GLN A 217 -0.21 2.26 1.33
CA GLN A 217 -0.22 0.84 0.98
C GLN A 217 0.21 -0.02 2.18
N ILE A 218 -0.51 -1.11 2.42
CA ILE A 218 -0.14 -2.15 3.38
C ILE A 218 -0.06 -3.52 2.71
N LEU A 219 0.88 -4.35 3.13
CA LEU A 219 0.98 -5.77 2.73
C LEU A 219 1.77 -6.57 3.76
N PHE A 220 1.50 -7.86 3.87
CA PHE A 220 2.31 -8.75 4.69
C PHE A 220 3.54 -9.24 3.93
N GLY A 221 4.70 -9.25 4.59
CA GLY A 221 5.88 -9.93 4.06
C GLY A 221 5.65 -11.44 4.04
N PRO A 222 5.92 -12.12 2.92
CA PRO A 222 5.63 -13.55 2.79
C PRO A 222 6.49 -14.42 3.72
N ASP A 223 7.74 -13.98 3.99
CA ASP A 223 8.70 -14.78 4.76
C ASP A 223 8.69 -14.46 6.26
N ASP A 224 8.39 -13.21 6.63
CA ASP A 224 8.50 -12.73 8.01
C ASP A 224 7.15 -12.53 8.73
N GLY A 225 6.04 -12.54 7.98
CA GLY A 225 4.70 -12.33 8.54
C GLY A 225 4.47 -10.93 9.11
N TYR A 226 5.35 -9.96 8.87
CA TYR A 226 5.18 -8.59 9.35
C TYR A 226 4.38 -7.75 8.36
N LEU A 227 3.59 -6.79 8.88
CA LEU A 227 2.89 -5.83 8.04
C LEU A 227 3.85 -4.71 7.63
N TYR A 228 4.07 -4.58 6.33
CA TYR A 228 4.77 -3.46 5.72
C TYR A 228 3.77 -2.35 5.44
N PHE A 229 4.16 -1.12 5.78
CA PHE A 229 3.33 0.06 5.59
C PHE A 229 4.12 1.15 4.89
N MET A 230 3.70 1.49 3.67
CA MET A 230 4.35 2.48 2.82
C MET A 230 3.68 3.84 2.99
N ILE A 231 4.42 4.78 3.57
CA ILE A 231 3.95 6.13 3.87
C ILE A 231 4.69 7.11 2.95
N GLY A 232 3.93 7.94 2.25
CA GLY A 232 4.46 9.04 1.46
C GLY A 232 4.98 10.18 2.34
N ASP A 233 5.57 11.20 1.73
CA ASP A 233 6.21 12.29 2.45
C ASP A 233 5.24 13.32 3.03
N ALA A 234 3.96 13.23 2.63
CA ALA A 234 2.91 14.20 2.95
C ALA A 234 3.41 15.62 2.74
N SER A 235 3.93 15.93 1.54
CA SER A 235 4.59 17.19 1.23
C SER A 235 3.64 18.24 0.66
N HIS A 236 4.22 19.43 0.46
CA HIS A 236 3.59 20.59 -0.16
C HIS A 236 4.54 21.13 -1.25
N VAL A 237 4.09 22.14 -2.00
CA VAL A 237 4.95 22.89 -2.93
C VAL A 237 6.26 23.28 -2.26
N ALA A 238 7.38 22.99 -2.93
CA ALA A 238 8.76 23.19 -2.49
C ALA A 238 9.26 22.32 -1.32
N ASP A 239 8.45 21.37 -0.80
CA ASP A 239 8.80 20.45 0.30
C ASP A 239 9.57 21.13 1.46
N PRO A 240 8.96 22.12 2.14
CA PRO A 240 9.67 22.99 3.08
C PRO A 240 10.21 22.26 4.31
N TYR A 241 9.68 21.07 4.62
CA TYR A 241 10.03 20.29 5.80
C TYR A 241 10.91 19.07 5.49
N ASN A 242 11.06 18.70 4.21
CA ASN A 242 11.94 17.63 3.74
C ASN A 242 11.74 16.33 4.55
N PHE A 243 10.47 15.97 4.79
CA PHE A 243 10.10 14.96 5.77
C PHE A 243 10.66 13.58 5.44
N ALA A 244 10.74 13.23 4.14
CA ALA A 244 11.29 11.94 3.72
C ALA A 244 12.77 11.78 4.09
N GLN A 245 13.54 12.87 4.03
CA GLN A 245 14.97 12.93 4.32
C GLN A 245 15.22 13.09 5.82
N ASN A 246 14.25 13.64 6.56
CA ASN A 246 14.30 13.76 8.00
C ASN A 246 14.17 12.39 8.68
N LYS A 247 15.25 11.92 9.31
CA LYS A 247 15.30 10.63 10.03
C LYS A 247 14.46 10.59 11.31
N LYS A 248 13.98 11.73 11.79
CA LYS A 248 13.07 11.81 12.94
C LYS A 248 11.60 11.72 12.54
N SER A 249 11.29 11.83 11.24
CA SER A 249 9.93 11.72 10.70
C SER A 249 9.61 10.29 10.28
N LEU A 250 8.35 9.88 10.50
CA LEU A 250 7.78 8.64 9.97
C LEU A 250 7.30 8.78 8.52
N LEU A 251 7.13 10.00 8.03
CA LEU A 251 6.72 10.27 6.64
C LEU A 251 7.86 9.93 5.67
N GLY A 252 7.49 9.50 4.46
CA GLY A 252 8.42 9.07 3.41
C GLY A 252 9.22 7.82 3.80
N LYS A 253 8.59 6.90 4.53
CA LYS A 253 9.23 5.66 5.03
C LYS A 253 8.39 4.44 4.68
N ILE A 254 9.06 3.29 4.69
CA ILE A 254 8.41 1.98 4.78
C ILE A 254 8.59 1.51 6.22
N LEU A 255 7.48 1.35 6.92
CA LEU A 255 7.44 0.81 8.27
C LEU A 255 7.20 -0.70 8.21
N ARG A 256 7.71 -1.45 9.20
CA ARG A 256 7.58 -2.90 9.30
C ARG A 256 7.07 -3.24 10.71
N LEU A 257 5.86 -3.75 10.82
CA LEU A 257 5.11 -3.89 12.07
C LEU A 257 4.87 -5.37 12.38
N ASP A 258 5.24 -5.79 13.59
CA ASP A 258 4.87 -7.10 14.13
C ASP A 258 3.47 -6.98 14.76
N LEU A 259 2.46 -7.59 14.12
CA LEU A 259 1.06 -7.48 14.54
C LEU A 259 0.61 -8.58 15.49
N ASP A 260 1.44 -9.59 15.72
CA ASP A 260 1.13 -10.71 16.60
C ASP A 260 1.62 -10.45 18.03
N ASN A 261 2.64 -9.60 18.17
CA ASN A 261 3.24 -9.28 19.47
C ASN A 261 2.99 -7.84 19.95
N ILE A 262 1.92 -7.17 19.49
CA ILE A 262 1.64 -5.80 19.93
C ILE A 262 1.02 -5.82 21.34
N PRO A 263 1.67 -5.21 22.36
CA PRO A 263 1.17 -5.20 23.74
C PRO A 263 -0.26 -4.62 23.82
N SER A 264 -1.13 -5.24 24.60
CA SER A 264 -2.53 -4.82 24.79
C SER A 264 -2.69 -3.56 25.65
N LYS A 265 -1.63 -3.11 26.33
CA LYS A 265 -1.62 -1.87 27.14
C LYS A 265 -0.85 -0.77 26.41
N HIS A 266 -1.56 0.34 26.14
CA HIS A 266 -1.15 1.58 25.45
C HIS A 266 -1.26 1.58 23.92
N LEU A 267 -2.48 1.85 23.45
CA LEU A 267 -2.85 2.30 22.10
C LEU A 267 -2.27 3.69 21.69
N HIS A 268 -1.16 4.12 22.30
CA HIS A 268 -0.42 5.34 21.95
C HIS A 268 1.09 5.09 21.74
N TYR A 269 1.48 3.86 21.40
CA TYR A 269 2.70 3.67 20.62
C TYR A 269 2.33 4.18 19.22
N PHE A 270 2.85 5.29 18.69
CA PHE A 270 4.25 5.47 18.36
C PHE A 270 4.58 6.97 18.26
N ALA A 271 5.37 7.46 19.22
CA ALA A 271 6.16 8.68 19.01
C ALA A 271 7.33 8.91 19.99
N HIS A 272 7.53 8.04 20.99
CA HIS A 272 8.41 8.38 22.13
C HIS A 272 9.69 7.57 22.30
N ASN A 273 9.92 6.47 21.58
CA ASN A 273 11.06 5.61 21.95
C ASN A 273 12.20 5.63 20.92
N LYS A 274 13.28 6.34 21.27
CA LYS A 274 14.57 6.30 20.56
C LYS A 274 15.25 4.92 20.58
N ASN A 275 14.71 3.95 21.32
CA ASN A 275 15.31 2.62 21.52
C ASN A 275 14.40 1.43 21.15
N SER A 276 13.24 1.59 20.49
CA SER A 276 12.51 0.41 19.99
C SER A 276 13.18 -0.08 18.70
N GLN A 277 13.82 -1.25 18.77
CA GLN A 277 14.46 -1.92 17.64
C GLN A 277 13.50 -2.39 16.52
N THR A 278 12.24 -1.95 16.52
CA THR A 278 11.19 -2.42 15.60
C THR A 278 11.00 -1.53 14.36
N PHE A 279 11.66 -0.37 14.26
CA PHE A 279 11.64 0.45 13.04
C PHE A 279 13.05 0.61 12.47
N ARG A 280 13.52 -0.39 11.73
CA ARG A 280 14.61 -0.18 10.78
C ARG A 280 14.02 0.35 9.48
N SER A 281 14.21 1.64 9.22
CA SER A 281 14.26 2.11 7.83
C SER A 281 15.34 1.28 7.13
N SER A 282 14.94 0.40 6.21
CA SER A 282 15.88 -0.40 5.44
C SER A 282 16.72 0.54 4.55
N LYS A 283 17.93 0.87 5.01
CA LYS A 283 18.99 1.34 4.14
C LYS A 283 19.72 0.12 3.62
N THR A 284 19.41 -0.30 2.40
CA THR A 284 20.35 -1.11 1.60
C THR A 284 20.16 -0.79 0.11
N LEU A 285 20.80 0.27 -0.37
CA LEU A 285 21.40 0.22 -1.71
C LEU A 285 22.85 -0.20 -1.49
N HIS A 286 23.13 -1.49 -1.68
CA HIS A 286 24.49 -1.92 -1.97
C HIS A 286 24.80 -1.41 -3.39
N THR A 287 25.58 -0.34 -3.49
CA THR A 287 26.30 -0.03 -4.72
C THR A 287 27.42 -1.06 -4.84
N SER A 288 27.30 -1.97 -5.81
CA SER A 288 28.43 -2.69 -6.42
C SER A 288 29.15 -1.78 -7.39
#